data_AF-A0A9X5GSL1-F1
#
_entry.id   AF-A0A9X5GSL1-F1
#
_cell.length_a   1.000
_cell.length_b   1.000
_cell.length_c   1.000
_cell.angle_alpha   90.00
_cell.angle_beta   90.00
_cell.angle_gamma   90.00
#
_symmetry.space_group_name_H-M   'P 1'
#
loop_
_entity.id
_entity.type
_entity.pdbx_description
1 polymer ?
#
loop_
_entity_poly.entity_id
_entity_poly.type
_entity_poly.pdbx_seq_one_letter_code
_entity_poly.pdbx_strand_id
1 'polypeptide(L)'
;MAGTMEQELSFATMDFIPCAVFLDGEYWGFYYITENYNSDYISDHYRVKEDNVIMYKNDELTEGYEEDTGLFNEAMGFISSHDMSVEENYEQAYSLIDIDSFIDYYAAQIYRARDNDWPGSNYAAWRTRENDGSAYGDCRWRWMMFDVNYGGQFVERAEADTLSSILVRDSVFYSLFLNNEFHAKFAERILYIGKELKFMISDMDMERIRYRLLPFMSWDEHQGERGYIVRSVYFDDIYDSYLAENEAGTDYRKKYRIRFYNGALDFIRLEKKIKYRGMTKKIVQKLSREESDFLLYGEQEKWQETISI
;
A
#
# COMPACT_ATOMS: atom_id res chain seq x y z
N MET A 1 -11.68 -4.59 6.23
CA MET A 1 -10.91 -4.19 5.02
C MET A 1 -9.40 -4.24 5.27
N ALA A 2 -8.90 -3.96 6.48
CA ALA A 2 -7.50 -4.19 6.86
C ALA A 2 -7.06 -5.67 6.71
N GLY A 3 -7.83 -6.62 7.25
CA GLY A 3 -7.44 -8.03 7.29
C GLY A 3 -7.25 -8.77 5.95
N THR A 4 -7.84 -8.32 4.83
CA THR A 4 -7.66 -9.01 3.53
C THR A 4 -6.43 -8.54 2.74
N MET A 5 -5.93 -7.32 2.98
CA MET A 5 -4.64 -6.90 2.41
C MET A 5 -3.47 -7.48 3.20
N GLU A 6 -3.67 -7.71 4.49
CA GLU A 6 -2.64 -8.14 5.44
C GLU A 6 -2.26 -9.63 5.31
N GLN A 7 -3.18 -10.49 4.83
CA GLN A 7 -2.94 -11.94 4.69
C GLN A 7 -1.86 -12.33 3.66
N GLU A 8 -1.46 -11.42 2.76
CA GLU A 8 -0.35 -11.64 1.81
C GLU A 8 0.93 -10.87 2.19
N LEU A 9 0.95 -10.22 3.36
CA LEU A 9 2.09 -9.43 3.83
C LEU A 9 2.85 -10.19 4.91
N SER A 10 4.18 -10.14 4.86
CA SER A 10 5.11 -10.94 5.68
C SER A 10 5.26 -10.45 7.14
N PHE A 11 4.23 -9.86 7.74
CA PHE A 11 4.22 -9.45 9.16
C PHE A 11 3.08 -10.12 9.91
N ALA A 12 3.22 -10.30 11.22
CA ALA A 12 2.17 -10.91 12.02
C ALA A 12 0.95 -9.99 12.11
N THR A 13 -0.25 -10.56 12.01
CA THR A 13 -1.54 -9.86 12.13
C THR A 13 -2.48 -10.62 13.07
N MET A 14 -3.34 -9.92 13.78
CA MET A 14 -4.36 -10.57 14.61
C MET A 14 -5.62 -10.81 13.79
N ASP A 15 -6.15 -12.02 13.87
CA ASP A 15 -7.54 -12.25 13.48
C ASP A 15 -8.49 -11.58 14.47
N PHE A 16 -9.63 -11.13 13.95
CA PHE A 16 -10.66 -10.50 14.76
C PHE A 16 -12.07 -10.84 14.30
N ILE A 17 -12.99 -10.96 15.26
CA ILE A 17 -14.39 -11.25 15.02
C ILE A 17 -15.25 -10.18 15.71
N PRO A 18 -16.14 -9.49 14.98
CA PRO A 18 -17.11 -8.58 15.59
C PRO A 18 -18.09 -9.33 16.50
N CYS A 19 -18.38 -8.80 17.68
CA CYS A 19 -19.31 -9.39 18.64
C CYS A 19 -20.16 -8.35 19.37
N ALA A 20 -21.33 -8.79 19.87
CA ALA A 20 -22.12 -8.04 20.84
C ALA A 20 -21.82 -8.58 22.24
N VAL A 21 -21.44 -7.70 23.17
CA VAL A 21 -21.06 -8.10 24.54
C VAL A 21 -22.24 -7.89 25.48
N PHE A 22 -22.49 -8.91 26.30
CA PHE A 22 -23.43 -8.86 27.41
C PHE A 22 -22.70 -9.22 28.71
N LEU A 23 -22.79 -8.37 29.74
CA LEU A 23 -22.30 -8.66 31.08
C LEU A 23 -23.52 -8.78 32.01
N ASP A 24 -23.64 -9.91 32.69
CA ASP A 24 -24.77 -10.22 33.58
C ASP A 24 -26.16 -10.02 32.93
N GLY A 25 -26.25 -10.26 31.62
CA GLY A 25 -27.48 -10.12 30.83
C GLY A 25 -27.78 -8.71 30.33
N GLU A 26 -26.99 -7.71 30.72
CA GLU A 26 -27.12 -6.34 30.20
C GLU A 26 -26.27 -6.17 28.93
N TYR A 27 -26.74 -5.39 27.95
CA TYR A 27 -26.00 -5.10 26.72
C TYR A 27 -24.95 -4.01 26.95
N TRP A 28 -23.69 -4.30 26.61
CA TRP A 28 -22.55 -3.40 26.84
C TRP A 28 -21.95 -2.78 25.57
N GLY A 29 -22.37 -3.25 24.39
CA GLY A 29 -21.96 -2.66 23.13
C GLY A 29 -21.46 -3.67 22.11
N PHE A 30 -20.94 -3.11 21.01
CA PHE A 30 -20.31 -3.83 19.93
C PHE A 30 -18.79 -3.74 20.06
N TYR A 31 -18.13 -4.90 20.01
CA TYR A 31 -16.70 -5.06 20.23
C TYR A 31 -16.09 -5.94 19.14
N TYR A 32 -14.77 -6.04 19.15
CA TYR A 32 -14.02 -7.03 18.39
C TYR A 32 -13.33 -7.97 19.38
N ILE A 33 -13.58 -9.28 19.23
CA ILE A 33 -12.73 -10.30 19.85
C ILE A 33 -11.51 -10.41 18.97
N THR A 34 -10.32 -10.21 19.52
CA THR A 34 -9.04 -10.29 18.80
C THR A 34 -8.20 -11.41 19.38
N GLU A 35 -7.32 -11.98 18.56
CA GLU A 35 -6.22 -12.77 19.08
C GLU A 35 -5.35 -11.93 20.03
N ASN A 36 -4.64 -12.62 20.92
CA ASN A 36 -3.66 -11.98 21.81
C ASN A 36 -2.27 -12.35 21.33
N TYR A 37 -1.46 -11.35 21.02
CA TYR A 37 -0.05 -11.58 20.72
C TYR A 37 0.69 -12.03 21.98
N ASN A 38 1.10 -13.28 21.97
CA ASN A 38 1.94 -13.94 22.96
C ASN A 38 2.72 -15.08 22.27
N SER A 39 3.51 -15.80 23.04
CA SER A 39 4.30 -16.93 22.55
C SER A 39 3.44 -18.05 21.95
N ASP A 40 2.26 -18.33 22.53
CA ASP A 40 1.27 -19.30 22.00
C ASP A 40 0.76 -18.92 20.60
N TYR A 41 0.39 -17.65 20.39
CA TYR A 41 0.01 -17.13 19.07
C TYR A 41 1.12 -17.35 18.03
N ILE A 42 2.37 -17.02 18.38
CA ILE A 42 3.51 -17.19 17.46
C ILE A 42 3.74 -18.68 17.15
N SER A 43 3.67 -19.54 18.17
CA SER A 43 3.79 -20.98 18.04
C SER A 43 2.73 -21.57 17.09
N ASP A 44 1.46 -21.17 17.24
CA ASP A 44 0.40 -21.67 16.37
C ASP A 44 0.51 -21.15 14.92
N HIS A 45 0.75 -19.84 14.73
CA HIS A 45 0.76 -19.26 13.39
C HIS A 45 2.03 -19.59 12.60
N TYR A 46 3.19 -19.61 13.25
CA TYR A 46 4.49 -19.78 12.58
C TYR A 46 5.12 -21.16 12.81
N ARG A 47 4.49 -22.03 13.59
CA ARG A 47 4.92 -23.42 13.82
C ARG A 47 6.33 -23.54 14.40
N VAL A 48 6.73 -22.55 15.21
CA VAL A 48 7.94 -22.55 16.03
C VAL A 48 7.62 -23.09 17.43
N LYS A 49 8.63 -23.43 18.24
CA LYS A 49 8.37 -23.83 19.63
C LYS A 49 8.04 -22.61 20.50
N GLU A 50 6.98 -22.69 21.29
CA GLU A 50 6.52 -21.62 22.19
C GLU A 50 7.62 -21.12 23.15
N ASP A 51 8.34 -22.03 23.80
CA ASP A 51 9.45 -21.71 24.73
C ASP A 51 10.69 -21.12 24.04
N ASN A 52 10.72 -21.14 22.71
CA ASN A 52 11.77 -20.56 21.87
C ASN A 52 11.41 -19.15 21.38
N VAL A 53 10.18 -18.67 21.63
CA VAL A 53 9.73 -17.36 21.16
C VAL A 53 10.27 -16.24 22.05
N ILE A 54 10.70 -15.16 21.40
CA ILE A 54 11.07 -13.88 22.02
C ILE A 54 10.20 -12.80 21.37
N MET A 55 9.58 -11.95 22.18
CA MET A 55 8.78 -10.82 21.70
C MET A 55 9.21 -9.52 22.35
N TYR A 56 9.37 -8.49 21.52
CA TYR A 56 9.76 -7.15 21.92
C TYR A 56 8.71 -6.17 21.44
N LYS A 57 8.21 -5.32 22.32
CA LYS A 57 7.13 -4.38 22.04
C LYS A 57 7.35 -3.10 22.80
N ASN A 58 7.34 -1.96 22.09
CA ASN A 58 7.51 -0.63 22.68
C ASN A 58 8.69 -0.54 23.68
N ASP A 59 9.87 -0.93 23.22
CA ASP A 59 11.11 -0.94 24.01
C ASP A 59 11.15 -1.93 25.20
N GLU A 60 10.18 -2.85 25.29
CA GLU A 60 10.08 -3.83 26.37
C GLU A 60 10.05 -5.27 25.85
N LEU A 61 10.73 -6.16 26.57
CA LEU A 61 10.61 -7.60 26.39
C LEU A 61 9.26 -8.06 26.97
N THR A 62 8.42 -8.67 26.14
CA THR A 62 7.07 -9.15 26.51
C THR A 62 6.98 -10.67 26.60
N GLU A 63 7.79 -11.39 25.83
CA GLU A 63 7.98 -12.84 25.92
C GLU A 63 9.48 -13.13 25.79
N GLY A 64 10.01 -14.04 26.61
CA GLY A 64 11.43 -14.40 26.62
C GLY A 64 12.02 -14.43 28.04
N TYR A 65 13.34 -14.55 28.12
CA TYR A 65 14.10 -14.54 29.38
C TYR A 65 14.88 -13.23 29.53
N GLU A 66 15.37 -12.94 30.75
CA GLU A 66 16.07 -11.69 31.05
C GLU A 66 17.29 -11.47 30.14
N GLU A 67 17.97 -12.56 29.77
CA GLU A 67 19.13 -12.55 28.86
C GLU A 67 18.77 -12.12 27.42
N ASP A 68 17.50 -12.20 27.02
CA ASP A 68 17.03 -11.85 25.68
C ASP A 68 16.84 -10.32 25.49
N THR A 69 16.82 -9.54 26.58
CA THR A 69 16.44 -8.11 26.61
C THR A 69 17.24 -7.24 25.63
N GLY A 70 18.50 -7.58 25.37
CA GLY A 70 19.38 -6.80 24.50
C GLY A 70 19.24 -7.09 23.01
N LEU A 71 18.69 -8.25 22.63
CA LEU A 71 18.81 -8.80 21.27
C LEU A 71 18.17 -7.92 20.19
N PHE A 72 17.06 -7.25 20.51
CA PHE A 72 16.40 -6.34 19.57
C PHE A 72 17.25 -5.09 19.35
N ASN A 73 17.68 -4.46 20.44
CA ASN A 73 18.48 -3.24 20.40
C ASN A 73 19.85 -3.45 19.76
N GLU A 74 20.48 -4.60 19.95
CA GLU A 74 21.72 -4.98 19.27
C GLU A 74 21.52 -5.09 17.75
N ALA A 75 20.45 -5.76 17.31
CA ALA A 75 20.14 -5.90 15.88
C ALA A 75 19.84 -4.53 15.24
N MET A 76 18.95 -3.75 15.84
CA MET A 76 18.62 -2.40 15.35
C MET A 76 19.82 -1.45 15.43
N GLY A 77 20.65 -1.58 16.47
CA GLY A 77 21.87 -0.80 16.67
C GLY A 77 22.90 -1.10 15.59
N PHE A 78 23.08 -2.36 15.20
CA PHE A 78 23.94 -2.74 14.09
C PHE A 78 23.48 -2.06 12.79
N ILE A 79 22.20 -2.24 12.42
CA ILE A 79 21.65 -1.73 11.15
C ILE A 79 21.73 -0.20 11.07
N SER A 80 21.40 0.49 12.17
CA SER A 80 21.40 1.96 12.20
C SER A 80 22.79 2.60 12.26
N SER A 81 23.82 1.86 12.68
CA SER A 81 25.19 2.37 12.82
C SER A 81 26.13 2.01 11.67
N HIS A 82 25.69 1.15 10.74
CA HIS A 82 26.47 0.71 9.58
C HIS A 82 25.80 1.15 8.28
N ASP A 83 26.59 1.40 7.24
CA ASP A 83 26.09 1.77 5.91
C ASP A 83 25.62 0.52 5.15
N MET A 84 24.32 0.37 4.96
CA MET A 84 23.74 -0.80 4.26
C MET A 84 23.90 -0.74 2.72
N SER A 85 24.47 0.33 2.16
CA SER A 85 24.92 0.30 0.75
C SER A 85 26.14 -0.60 0.54
N VAL A 86 26.83 -0.98 1.62
CA VAL A 86 27.90 -1.98 1.63
C VAL A 86 27.30 -3.37 1.77
N GLU A 87 27.63 -4.26 0.83
CA GLU A 87 27.03 -5.61 0.71
C GLU A 87 27.22 -6.44 1.99
N GLU A 88 28.42 -6.46 2.56
CA GLU A 88 28.70 -7.25 3.77
C GLU A 88 27.87 -6.80 4.98
N ASN A 89 27.61 -5.50 5.10
CA ASN A 89 26.73 -4.97 6.15
C ASN A 89 25.28 -5.38 5.92
N TYR A 90 24.83 -5.35 4.66
CA TYR A 90 23.48 -5.74 4.29
C TYR A 90 23.23 -7.25 4.45
N GLU A 91 24.20 -8.10 4.09
CA GLU A 91 24.15 -9.54 4.36
C GLU A 91 24.06 -9.83 5.87
N GLN A 92 24.81 -9.09 6.69
CA GLN A 92 24.71 -9.20 8.15
C GLN A 92 23.33 -8.76 8.66
N ALA A 93 22.76 -7.67 8.13
CA ALA A 93 21.39 -7.25 8.46
C ALA A 93 20.37 -8.34 8.09
N TYR A 94 20.53 -8.99 6.94
CA TYR A 94 19.68 -10.09 6.48
C TYR A 94 19.71 -11.30 7.43
N SER A 95 20.82 -11.52 8.13
CA SER A 95 20.93 -12.56 9.17
C SER A 95 20.24 -12.20 10.49
N LEU A 96 20.02 -10.91 10.74
CA LEU A 96 19.43 -10.40 11.98
C LEU A 96 17.92 -10.20 11.88
N ILE A 97 17.42 -9.84 10.69
CA ILE A 97 16.02 -9.47 10.46
C ILE A 97 15.48 -10.13 9.19
N ASP A 98 14.19 -10.40 9.19
CA ASP A 98 13.48 -10.80 7.98
C ASP A 98 13.15 -9.54 7.18
N ILE A 99 13.94 -9.28 6.12
CA ILE A 99 13.83 -8.05 5.31
C ILE A 99 12.46 -7.93 4.65
N ASP A 100 11.85 -9.04 4.23
CA ASP A 100 10.52 -9.00 3.61
C ASP A 100 9.46 -8.64 4.66
N SER A 101 9.57 -9.16 5.89
CA SER A 101 8.72 -8.76 7.01
C SER A 101 8.83 -7.26 7.32
N PHE A 102 10.06 -6.74 7.36
CA PHE A 102 10.32 -5.32 7.61
C PHE A 102 9.73 -4.44 6.51
N ILE A 103 10.02 -4.77 5.23
CA ILE A 103 9.50 -4.04 4.06
C ILE A 103 7.98 -3.99 4.10
N ASP A 104 7.33 -5.12 4.34
CA ASP A 104 5.88 -5.21 4.29
C ASP A 104 5.22 -4.40 5.41
N TYR A 105 5.79 -4.48 6.61
CA TYR A 105 5.31 -3.73 7.77
C TYR A 105 5.45 -2.22 7.54
N TYR A 106 6.63 -1.74 7.13
CA TYR A 106 6.85 -0.31 6.87
C TYR A 106 6.01 0.18 5.70
N ALA A 107 5.91 -0.61 4.62
CA ALA A 107 5.11 -0.25 3.46
C ALA A 107 3.62 -0.11 3.83
N ALA A 108 3.08 -1.02 4.65
CA ALA A 108 1.71 -0.95 5.13
C ALA A 108 1.47 0.26 6.05
N GLN A 109 2.38 0.56 6.97
CA GLN A 109 2.29 1.73 7.87
C GLN A 109 2.36 3.05 7.09
N ILE A 110 3.30 3.15 6.13
CA ILE A 110 3.46 4.32 5.25
C ILE A 110 2.24 4.50 4.36
N TYR A 111 1.74 3.43 3.73
CA TYR A 111 0.55 3.48 2.89
C TYR A 111 -0.69 3.92 3.67
N ARG A 112 -0.81 3.50 4.94
CA ARG A 112 -1.87 3.94 5.85
C ARG A 112 -1.63 5.33 6.44
N ALA A 113 -0.61 6.08 5.99
CA ALA A 113 -0.26 7.41 6.48
C ALA A 113 -0.09 7.48 8.02
N ARG A 114 0.56 6.47 8.62
CA ARG A 114 0.85 6.48 10.07
C ARG A 114 2.07 7.36 10.33
N ASP A 115 1.89 8.49 10.99
CA ASP A 115 2.94 9.51 11.15
C ASP A 115 3.11 10.04 12.59
N ASN A 116 2.33 9.57 13.56
CA ASN A 116 2.32 10.13 14.91
C ASN A 116 3.36 9.47 15.84
N ASP A 117 2.91 8.47 16.58
CA ASP A 117 3.63 7.74 17.64
C ASP A 117 4.58 6.67 17.08
N TRP A 118 4.32 6.15 15.89
CA TRP A 118 5.23 5.31 15.10
C TRP A 118 6.19 6.19 14.27
N PRO A 119 7.48 5.82 14.10
CA PRO A 119 8.12 4.56 14.53
C PRO A 119 8.75 4.61 15.91
N GLY A 120 8.73 5.75 16.60
CA GLY A 120 9.35 5.89 17.92
C GLY A 120 8.69 5.08 19.04
N SER A 121 7.46 4.62 18.82
CA SER A 121 6.69 3.72 19.67
C SER A 121 5.63 3.02 18.83
N ASN A 122 4.75 2.27 19.46
CA ASN A 122 3.68 1.48 18.84
C ASN A 122 4.20 0.52 17.76
N TYR A 123 5.21 -0.25 18.12
CA TYR A 123 5.79 -1.29 17.29
C TYR A 123 6.03 -2.55 18.13
N ALA A 124 6.02 -3.69 17.46
CA ALA A 124 6.34 -4.97 18.04
C ALA A 124 7.03 -5.85 17.01
N ALA A 125 7.94 -6.69 17.49
CA ALA A 125 8.62 -7.68 16.70
C ALA A 125 8.80 -8.96 17.51
N TRP A 126 8.96 -10.08 16.81
CA TRP A 126 9.26 -11.37 17.40
C TRP A 126 10.40 -12.06 16.67
N ARG A 127 11.07 -12.98 17.34
CA ARG A 127 12.05 -13.91 16.75
C ARG A 127 12.04 -15.23 17.52
N THR A 128 12.74 -16.23 17.00
CA THR A 128 13.16 -17.36 17.82
C THR A 128 14.51 -17.11 18.47
N ARG A 129 14.74 -17.66 19.67
CA ARG A 129 16.03 -17.58 20.37
C ARG A 129 17.08 -18.37 19.62
N GLU A 130 16.76 -19.63 19.34
CA GLU A 130 17.61 -20.59 18.64
C GLU A 130 16.97 -21.05 17.34
N ASN A 131 17.81 -21.61 16.46
CA ASN A 131 17.32 -22.24 15.25
C ASN A 131 16.73 -23.61 15.61
N ASP A 132 15.41 -23.76 15.45
CA ASP A 132 14.70 -25.01 15.77
C ASP A 132 14.37 -25.87 14.55
N GLY A 133 14.87 -25.48 13.37
CA GLY A 133 14.69 -26.19 12.10
C GLY A 133 13.33 -25.97 11.42
N SER A 134 12.43 -25.20 12.02
CA SER A 134 11.18 -24.78 11.36
C SER A 134 11.44 -23.67 10.33
N ALA A 135 10.43 -23.38 9.50
CA ALA A 135 10.53 -22.37 8.45
C ALA A 135 10.81 -20.94 8.99
N TYR A 136 10.36 -20.65 10.21
CA TYR A 136 10.52 -19.35 10.86
C TYR A 136 11.39 -19.38 12.11
N GLY A 137 11.90 -20.56 12.47
CA GLY A 137 12.85 -20.75 13.56
C GLY A 137 14.27 -20.48 13.11
N ASP A 138 14.52 -19.30 12.57
CA ASP A 138 15.78 -18.90 11.94
C ASP A 138 16.46 -17.73 12.65
N CYS A 139 16.02 -17.40 13.87
CA CYS A 139 16.59 -16.35 14.71
C CYS A 139 16.42 -14.91 14.21
N ARG A 140 15.65 -14.69 13.14
CA ARG A 140 15.44 -13.36 12.56
C ARG A 140 14.24 -12.63 13.18
N TRP A 141 14.38 -11.33 13.39
CA TRP A 141 13.27 -10.47 13.82
C TRP A 141 12.25 -10.25 12.71
N ARG A 142 10.97 -10.34 13.07
CA ARG A 142 9.79 -10.14 12.22
C ARG A 142 8.82 -9.20 12.90
N TRP A 143 8.20 -8.30 12.13
CA TRP A 143 7.34 -7.26 12.67
C TRP A 143 5.91 -7.76 12.86
N MET A 144 5.20 -7.10 13.78
CA MET A 144 3.83 -7.42 14.13
C MET A 144 2.97 -6.16 14.04
N MET A 145 1.88 -6.22 13.28
CA MET A 145 0.93 -5.12 13.15
C MET A 145 -0.08 -5.16 14.29
N PHE A 146 -0.28 -4.03 14.98
CA PHE A 146 -1.33 -3.85 15.96
C PHE A 146 -1.70 -2.37 16.09
N ASP A 147 -2.79 -2.10 16.80
CA ASP A 147 -3.26 -0.74 17.12
C ASP A 147 -3.35 0.21 15.90
N VAL A 148 -4.04 -0.29 14.88
CA VAL A 148 -4.19 0.33 13.55
C VAL A 148 -5.37 1.30 13.45
N ASN A 149 -5.96 1.69 14.58
CA ASN A 149 -7.15 2.54 14.69
C ASN A 149 -6.87 4.05 14.47
N TYR A 150 -5.61 4.48 14.35
CA TYR A 150 -5.22 5.90 14.37
C TYR A 150 -4.44 6.42 13.12
N GLY A 151 -4.40 5.67 12.00
CA GLY A 151 -3.74 6.11 10.75
C GLY A 151 -4.56 7.11 9.91
N GLY A 152 -4.35 7.13 8.59
CA GLY A 152 -5.06 7.88 7.53
C GLY A 152 -6.58 7.64 7.42
N GLN A 153 -7.20 7.24 8.53
CA GLN A 153 -8.64 7.29 8.79
C GLN A 153 -9.15 8.74 8.91
N PHE A 154 -8.25 9.72 9.03
CA PHE A 154 -8.55 11.15 8.93
C PHE A 154 -8.13 11.70 7.57
N VAL A 155 -9.06 12.36 6.87
CA VAL A 155 -8.85 12.88 5.51
C VAL A 155 -7.69 13.87 5.49
N GLU A 156 -7.52 14.67 6.55
CA GLU A 156 -6.48 15.68 6.69
C GLU A 156 -5.06 15.09 6.73
N ARG A 157 -4.94 13.79 7.02
CA ARG A 157 -3.65 13.08 7.08
C ARG A 157 -3.40 12.17 5.89
N ALA A 158 -4.39 11.97 5.02
CA ALA A 158 -4.24 11.08 3.86
C ALA A 158 -3.14 11.56 2.88
N GLU A 159 -2.83 12.86 2.88
CA GLU A 159 -1.78 13.46 2.03
C GLU A 159 -0.42 13.59 2.73
N ALA A 160 -0.27 13.08 3.96
CA ALA A 160 0.99 13.17 4.68
C ALA A 160 2.11 12.41 3.93
N ASP A 161 3.27 13.06 3.76
CA ASP A 161 4.46 12.42 3.22
C ASP A 161 5.17 11.60 4.30
N THR A 162 4.56 10.47 4.65
CA THR A 162 5.07 9.58 5.69
C THR A 162 6.44 9.01 5.31
N LEU A 163 6.71 8.74 4.03
CA LEU A 163 8.02 8.23 3.62
C LEU A 163 9.15 9.22 3.94
N SER A 164 8.99 10.50 3.56
CA SER A 164 9.97 11.54 3.89
C SER A 164 10.15 11.70 5.41
N SER A 165 9.07 11.59 6.18
CA SER A 165 9.12 11.63 7.64
C SER A 165 9.93 10.47 8.24
N ILE A 166 9.72 9.25 7.75
CA ILE A 166 10.41 8.04 8.24
C ILE A 166 11.89 8.04 7.88
N LEU A 167 12.25 8.48 6.67
CA LEU A 167 13.65 8.62 6.25
C LEU A 167 14.45 9.57 7.16
N VAL A 168 13.79 10.45 7.90
CA VAL A 168 14.43 11.36 8.88
C VAL A 168 14.37 10.81 10.30
N ARG A 169 13.26 10.17 10.69
CA ARG A 169 12.99 9.77 12.08
C ARG A 169 13.51 8.39 12.46
N ASP A 170 13.75 7.53 11.48
CA ASP A 170 14.11 6.13 11.70
C ASP A 170 15.44 5.82 11.01
N SER A 171 16.50 5.72 11.82
CA SER A 171 17.84 5.44 11.32
C SER A 171 18.00 4.02 10.77
N VAL A 172 17.22 3.05 11.27
CA VAL A 172 17.22 1.67 10.76
C VAL A 172 16.63 1.65 9.35
N PHE A 173 15.46 2.25 9.18
CA PHE A 173 14.82 2.36 7.86
C PHE A 173 15.68 3.18 6.90
N TYR A 174 16.19 4.33 7.33
CA TYR A 174 17.06 5.17 6.51
C TYR A 174 18.28 4.38 6.01
N SER A 175 18.97 3.66 6.91
CA SER A 175 20.15 2.91 6.54
C SER A 175 19.82 1.82 5.52
N LEU A 176 18.81 0.99 5.78
CA LEU A 176 18.34 -0.04 4.84
C LEU A 176 17.94 0.54 3.48
N PHE A 177 17.32 1.74 3.47
CA PHE A 177 16.90 2.41 2.24
C PHE A 177 18.06 2.85 1.34
N LEU A 178 19.30 2.95 1.86
CA LEU A 178 20.50 3.20 1.05
C LEU A 178 20.87 2.01 0.17
N ASN A 179 20.42 0.79 0.50
CA ASN A 179 20.67 -0.40 -0.29
C ASN A 179 19.74 -0.45 -1.52
N ASN A 180 20.31 -0.68 -2.70
CA ASN A 180 19.54 -0.70 -3.95
C ASN A 180 18.52 -1.86 -4.04
N GLU A 181 18.84 -3.03 -3.48
CA GLU A 181 17.93 -4.17 -3.47
C GLU A 181 16.75 -3.89 -2.54
N PHE A 182 17.03 -3.44 -1.32
CA PHE A 182 15.99 -3.04 -0.37
C PHE A 182 15.07 -1.98 -0.97
N HIS A 183 15.64 -0.92 -1.54
CA HIS A 183 14.88 0.17 -2.14
C HIS A 183 13.98 -0.31 -3.28
N ALA A 184 14.49 -1.19 -4.16
CA ALA A 184 13.70 -1.76 -5.24
C ALA A 184 12.53 -2.61 -4.72
N LYS A 185 12.78 -3.52 -3.76
CA LYS A 185 11.76 -4.36 -3.13
C LYS A 185 10.70 -3.52 -2.40
N PHE A 186 11.13 -2.49 -1.67
CA PHE A 186 10.23 -1.58 -0.97
C PHE A 186 9.33 -0.81 -1.94
N ALA A 187 9.90 -0.29 -3.03
CA ALA A 187 9.12 0.39 -4.07
C ALA A 187 8.09 -0.56 -4.71
N GLU A 188 8.49 -1.78 -5.06
CA GLU A 188 7.57 -2.80 -5.58
C GLU A 188 6.45 -3.12 -4.59
N ARG A 189 6.77 -3.20 -3.29
CA ARG A 189 5.77 -3.48 -2.26
C ARG A 189 4.75 -2.34 -2.11
N ILE A 190 5.19 -1.09 -2.10
CA ILE A 190 4.27 0.07 -2.08
C ILE A 190 3.34 0.05 -3.30
N LEU A 191 3.86 -0.30 -4.48
CA LEU A 191 3.04 -0.43 -5.69
C LEU A 191 2.06 -1.59 -5.62
N TYR A 192 2.46 -2.71 -5.03
CA TYR A 192 1.58 -3.86 -4.79
C TYR A 192 0.42 -3.50 -3.86
N ILE A 193 0.71 -2.81 -2.74
CA ILE A 193 -0.30 -2.37 -1.75
C ILE A 193 -1.29 -1.37 -2.38
N GLY A 194 -0.81 -0.46 -3.24
CA GLY A 194 -1.65 0.54 -3.92
C GLY A 194 -2.40 0.03 -5.17
N LYS A 195 -2.44 -1.29 -5.42
CA LYS A 195 -2.95 -1.85 -6.68
C LYS A 195 -4.47 -1.75 -6.81
N GLU A 196 -4.93 -1.27 -7.96
CA GLU A 196 -6.35 -1.25 -8.37
C GLU A 196 -6.74 -2.57 -9.06
N LEU A 197 -7.82 -3.22 -8.62
CA LEU A 197 -8.38 -4.42 -9.26
C LEU A 197 -9.55 -4.08 -10.18
N LYS A 198 -9.65 -4.77 -11.33
CA LYS A 198 -10.70 -4.56 -12.34
C LYS A 198 -11.39 -5.87 -12.67
N PHE A 199 -12.71 -5.85 -12.61
CA PHE A 199 -13.55 -7.02 -12.87
C PHE A 199 -14.53 -6.71 -14.00
N MET A 200 -14.73 -7.69 -14.89
CA MET A 200 -15.88 -7.67 -15.79
C MET A 200 -17.09 -8.15 -15.00
N ILE A 201 -18.18 -7.38 -15.02
CA ILE A 201 -19.42 -7.68 -14.29
C ILE A 201 -20.62 -7.56 -15.23
N SER A 202 -21.66 -8.36 -14.99
CA SER A 202 -22.94 -8.22 -15.70
C SER A 202 -23.77 -7.07 -15.12
N ASP A 203 -24.79 -6.61 -15.85
CA ASP A 203 -25.74 -5.62 -15.34
C ASP A 203 -26.44 -6.08 -14.05
N MET A 204 -26.71 -7.39 -13.92
CA MET A 204 -27.31 -7.96 -12.72
C MET A 204 -26.35 -7.92 -11.53
N ASP A 205 -25.06 -8.21 -11.75
CA ASP A 205 -24.05 -8.13 -10.70
C ASP A 205 -23.81 -6.68 -10.28
N MET A 206 -23.84 -5.74 -11.23
CA MET A 206 -23.75 -4.30 -10.96
C MET A 206 -24.87 -3.86 -10.01
N GLU A 207 -26.13 -4.20 -10.29
CA GLU A 207 -27.24 -3.86 -9.40
C GLU A 207 -27.11 -4.53 -8.03
N ARG A 208 -26.70 -5.79 -7.96
CA ARG A 208 -26.46 -6.50 -6.69
C ARG A 208 -25.38 -5.80 -5.86
N ILE A 209 -24.25 -5.45 -6.47
CA ILE A 209 -23.15 -4.74 -5.82
C ILE A 209 -23.62 -3.37 -5.36
N ARG A 210 -24.35 -2.63 -6.20
CA ARG A 210 -24.94 -1.33 -5.86
C ARG A 210 -25.78 -1.41 -4.58
N TYR A 211 -26.73 -2.33 -4.52
CA TYR A 211 -27.57 -2.52 -3.32
C TYR A 211 -26.78 -2.93 -2.08
N ARG A 212 -25.70 -3.70 -2.24
CA ARG A 212 -24.84 -4.15 -1.14
C ARG A 212 -23.93 -3.04 -0.62
N LEU A 213 -23.47 -2.12 -1.49
CA LEU A 213 -22.55 -1.04 -1.13
C LEU A 213 -23.24 0.24 -0.66
N LEU A 214 -24.50 0.46 -1.04
CA LEU A 214 -25.30 1.63 -0.64
C LEU A 214 -25.24 1.96 0.87
N PRO A 215 -25.24 0.99 1.82
CA PRO A 215 -25.12 1.29 3.24
C PRO A 215 -23.73 1.76 3.69
N PHE A 216 -22.69 1.50 2.89
CA PHE A 216 -21.29 1.72 3.27
C PHE A 216 -20.64 2.91 2.56
N MET A 217 -21.19 3.32 1.42
CA MET A 217 -20.60 4.37 0.57
C MET A 217 -21.67 5.34 0.09
N SER A 218 -21.39 6.63 0.24
CA SER A 218 -22.21 7.70 -0.33
C SER A 218 -22.02 7.81 -1.83
N TRP A 219 -23.05 8.27 -2.52
CA TRP A 219 -22.94 8.69 -3.91
C TRP A 219 -21.97 9.87 -4.02
N ASP A 220 -21.08 9.84 -5.01
CA ASP A 220 -20.36 11.01 -5.52
C ASP A 220 -21.36 12.12 -5.91
N GLU A 221 -21.14 13.32 -5.38
CA GLU A 221 -22.02 14.49 -5.52
C GLU A 221 -22.09 15.06 -6.94
N HIS A 222 -21.11 14.78 -7.79
CA HIS A 222 -21.09 15.31 -9.16
C HIS A 222 -21.75 14.37 -10.19
N GLN A 223 -22.22 13.19 -9.76
CA GLN A 223 -22.88 12.25 -10.67
C GLN A 223 -24.38 12.54 -10.79
N GLY A 224 -24.95 12.31 -11.98
CA GLY A 224 -26.41 12.40 -12.18
C GLY A 224 -27.14 11.14 -11.70
N GLU A 225 -28.46 11.09 -11.85
CA GLU A 225 -29.30 9.94 -11.46
C GLU A 225 -28.86 8.60 -12.07
N ARG A 226 -28.21 8.63 -13.24
CA ARG A 226 -27.72 7.44 -13.96
C ARG A 226 -26.19 7.33 -13.96
N GLY A 227 -25.52 8.00 -13.02
CA GLY A 227 -24.07 8.11 -12.98
C GLY A 227 -23.52 9.08 -14.02
N TYR A 228 -22.25 8.91 -14.39
CA TYR A 228 -21.59 9.74 -15.39
C TYR A 228 -21.73 9.16 -16.80
N ILE A 229 -22.19 10.00 -17.73
CA ILE A 229 -22.04 9.72 -19.16
C ILE A 229 -20.68 10.26 -19.58
N VAL A 230 -19.69 9.37 -19.68
CA VAL A 230 -18.33 9.74 -20.11
C VAL A 230 -18.20 9.48 -21.61
N ARG A 231 -17.87 10.52 -22.38
CA ARG A 231 -17.51 10.36 -23.80
C ARG A 231 -16.03 10.63 -23.98
N SER A 232 -15.37 9.81 -24.78
CA SER A 232 -13.95 9.96 -25.08
C SER A 232 -13.69 9.67 -26.55
N VAL A 233 -13.04 10.60 -27.23
CA VAL A 233 -12.54 10.42 -28.60
C VAL A 233 -11.05 10.15 -28.50
N TYR A 234 -10.60 9.00 -28.99
CA TYR A 234 -9.20 8.63 -28.99
C TYR A 234 -8.52 9.11 -30.27
N PHE A 235 -7.25 9.50 -30.13
CA PHE A 235 -6.40 9.94 -31.24
C PHE A 235 -5.26 8.96 -31.41
N ASP A 236 -4.90 8.75 -32.67
CA ASP A 236 -3.75 7.97 -33.08
C ASP A 236 -2.89 8.78 -34.05
N ASP A 237 -1.69 8.27 -34.33
CA ASP A 237 -0.94 8.73 -35.50
C ASP A 237 -1.47 8.09 -36.78
N ILE A 238 -0.96 8.56 -37.93
CA ILE A 238 -1.41 8.09 -39.25
C ILE A 238 -1.07 6.62 -39.52
N TYR A 239 -0.33 5.96 -38.63
CA TYR A 239 0.09 4.57 -38.74
C TYR A 239 -0.64 3.65 -37.74
N ASP A 240 -1.61 4.18 -36.99
CA ASP A 240 -2.31 3.47 -35.90
C ASP A 240 -1.32 2.87 -34.86
N SER A 241 -0.18 3.53 -34.65
CA SER A 241 0.89 3.00 -33.81
C SER A 241 0.43 2.82 -32.37
N TYR A 242 -0.36 3.76 -31.84
CA TYR A 242 -0.82 3.69 -30.46
C TYR A 242 -1.85 2.58 -30.28
N LEU A 243 -2.76 2.37 -31.24
CA LEU A 243 -3.68 1.24 -31.24
C LEU A 243 -2.90 -0.08 -31.21
N ALA A 244 -1.96 -0.27 -32.14
CA ALA A 244 -1.17 -1.49 -32.25
C ALA A 244 -0.36 -1.78 -30.98
N GLU A 245 0.32 -0.78 -30.41
CA GLU A 245 1.03 -0.87 -29.13
C GLU A 245 0.09 -1.33 -27.99
N ASN A 246 -1.13 -0.79 -27.96
CA ASN A 246 -2.09 -1.10 -26.91
C ASN A 246 -2.72 -2.48 -27.03
N GLU A 247 -2.97 -2.96 -28.25
CA GLU A 247 -3.45 -4.33 -28.49
C GLU A 247 -2.35 -5.36 -28.21
N ALA A 248 -1.11 -5.08 -28.61
CA ALA A 248 0.05 -5.91 -28.33
C ALA A 248 0.46 -5.90 -26.85
N GLY A 249 -0.08 -4.96 -26.06
CA GLY A 249 0.24 -4.83 -24.63
C GLY A 249 1.69 -4.43 -24.37
N THR A 250 2.32 -3.68 -25.29
CA THR A 250 3.72 -3.24 -25.14
C THR A 250 3.92 -2.48 -23.83
N ASP A 251 5.06 -2.67 -23.14
CA ASP A 251 5.25 -2.08 -21.82
C ASP A 251 5.18 -0.54 -21.85
N TYR A 252 6.00 0.06 -22.72
CA TYR A 252 5.94 1.48 -23.03
C TYR A 252 4.91 1.74 -24.12
N ARG A 253 3.82 2.43 -23.78
CA ARG A 253 2.74 2.78 -24.74
C ARG A 253 1.98 4.02 -24.32
N LYS A 254 1.42 4.72 -25.32
CA LYS A 254 0.67 5.97 -25.11
C LYS A 254 -0.79 5.83 -25.55
N LYS A 255 -1.65 6.66 -24.98
CA LYS A 255 -3.03 6.90 -25.43
C LYS A 255 -3.35 8.37 -25.31
N TYR A 256 -3.91 8.95 -26.36
CA TYR A 256 -4.39 10.32 -26.37
C TYR A 256 -5.91 10.31 -26.52
N ARG A 257 -6.60 11.15 -25.75
CA ARG A 257 -8.05 11.30 -25.88
C ARG A 257 -8.55 12.68 -25.48
N ILE A 258 -9.57 13.15 -26.17
CA ILE A 258 -10.42 14.24 -25.67
C ILE A 258 -11.58 13.60 -24.92
N ARG A 259 -11.84 14.08 -23.69
CA ARG A 259 -12.90 13.58 -22.81
C ARG A 259 -13.77 14.72 -22.29
N PHE A 260 -15.07 14.46 -22.20
CA PHE A 260 -16.05 15.31 -21.54
C PHE A 260 -17.13 14.46 -20.87
N TYR A 261 -17.90 15.07 -19.97
CA TYR A 261 -18.87 14.41 -19.10
C TYR A 261 -20.26 14.99 -19.33
N ASN A 262 -21.29 14.14 -19.33
CA ASN A 262 -22.71 14.53 -19.30
C ASN A 262 -23.13 15.53 -20.42
N GLY A 263 -22.42 15.56 -21.55
CA GLY A 263 -22.68 16.54 -22.60
C GLY A 263 -22.23 17.97 -22.27
N ALA A 264 -21.60 18.19 -21.12
CA ALA A 264 -21.08 19.47 -20.68
C ALA A 264 -19.81 19.85 -21.49
N LEU A 265 -19.88 20.96 -22.22
CA LEU A 265 -18.83 21.41 -23.14
C LEU A 265 -17.91 22.48 -22.54
N ASP A 266 -18.25 22.98 -21.36
CA ASP A 266 -17.44 23.86 -20.52
C ASP A 266 -16.31 23.11 -19.79
N PHE A 267 -16.36 21.78 -19.83
CA PHE A 267 -15.40 20.89 -19.18
C PHE A 267 -14.86 19.80 -20.12
N ILE A 268 -14.09 20.23 -21.12
CA ILE A 268 -13.40 19.36 -22.07
C ILE A 268 -11.93 19.22 -21.64
N ARG A 269 -11.40 18.00 -21.71
CA ARG A 269 -10.02 17.68 -21.33
C ARG A 269 -9.33 16.89 -22.43
N LEU A 270 -8.15 17.33 -22.83
CA LEU A 270 -7.19 16.49 -23.54
C LEU A 270 -6.36 15.72 -22.52
N GLU A 271 -6.36 14.40 -22.64
CA GLU A 271 -5.69 13.49 -21.72
C GLU A 271 -4.67 12.65 -22.49
N LYS A 272 -3.43 12.62 -21.99
CA LYS A 272 -2.37 11.71 -22.42
C LYS A 272 -2.08 10.72 -21.32
N LYS A 273 -2.27 9.44 -21.60
CA LYS A 273 -2.00 8.34 -20.68
C LYS A 273 -0.78 7.57 -21.17
N ILE A 274 0.22 7.44 -20.32
CA ILE A 274 1.47 6.71 -20.60
C ILE A 274 1.51 5.50 -19.68
N LYS A 275 1.72 4.31 -20.25
CA LYS A 275 2.02 3.09 -19.53
C LYS A 275 3.52 2.80 -19.66
N TYR A 276 4.14 2.40 -18.55
CA TYR A 276 5.54 1.97 -18.48
C TYR A 276 5.75 1.19 -17.19
N ARG A 277 6.36 0.01 -17.26
CA ARG A 277 6.60 -0.91 -16.13
C ARG A 277 5.38 -1.12 -15.23
N GLY A 278 4.22 -1.40 -15.84
CA GLY A 278 2.94 -1.57 -15.12
C GLY A 278 2.30 -0.27 -14.59
N MET A 279 3.09 0.77 -14.41
CA MET A 279 2.66 2.09 -13.90
C MET A 279 1.89 2.90 -14.95
N THR A 280 1.13 3.88 -14.46
CA THR A 280 0.35 4.79 -15.31
C THR A 280 0.62 6.24 -14.96
N LYS A 281 1.16 7.01 -15.90
CA LYS A 281 1.17 8.48 -15.82
C LYS A 281 -0.01 9.03 -16.62
N LYS A 282 -0.74 9.99 -16.06
CA LYS A 282 -1.79 10.74 -16.75
C LYS A 282 -1.43 12.21 -16.76
N ILE A 283 -1.37 12.80 -17.94
CA ILE A 283 -1.20 14.24 -18.16
C ILE A 283 -2.52 14.77 -18.72
N VAL A 284 -3.00 15.89 -18.19
CA VAL A 284 -4.31 16.45 -18.51
C VAL A 284 -4.19 17.94 -18.79
N GLN A 285 -4.79 18.40 -19.89
CA GLN A 285 -4.94 19.81 -20.22
C GLN A 285 -6.43 20.11 -20.42
N LYS A 286 -6.93 21.19 -19.80
CA LYS A 286 -8.29 21.69 -20.08
C LYS A 286 -8.29 22.34 -21.46
N LEU A 287 -9.33 22.10 -22.25
CA LEU A 287 -9.54 22.73 -23.55
C LEU A 287 -10.79 23.61 -23.53
N SER A 288 -10.75 24.71 -24.27
CA SER A 288 -11.96 25.42 -24.72
C SER A 288 -12.71 24.60 -25.77
N ARG A 289 -13.94 25.01 -26.08
CA ARG A 289 -14.70 24.37 -27.16
C ARG A 289 -14.05 24.59 -28.51
N GLU A 290 -13.56 25.81 -28.76
CA GLU A 290 -12.87 26.18 -29.99
C GLU A 290 -11.57 25.38 -30.16
N GLU A 291 -10.78 25.21 -29.11
CA GLU A 291 -9.58 24.38 -29.13
C GLU A 291 -9.93 22.92 -29.41
N SER A 292 -10.98 22.37 -28.77
CA SER A 292 -11.42 21.00 -29.04
C SER A 292 -11.90 20.81 -30.48
N ASP A 293 -12.66 21.77 -31.04
CA ASP A 293 -13.12 21.71 -32.42
C ASP A 293 -11.95 21.84 -33.39
N PHE A 294 -10.96 22.68 -33.08
CA PHE A 294 -9.72 22.78 -33.85
C PHE A 294 -8.95 21.45 -33.87
N LEU A 295 -8.90 20.71 -32.76
CA LEU A 295 -8.25 19.39 -32.73
C LEU A 295 -9.07 18.30 -33.41
N LEU A 296 -10.39 18.43 -33.48
CA LEU A 296 -11.21 17.42 -34.15
C LEU A 296 -11.28 17.63 -35.66
N TYR A 297 -11.18 18.89 -36.11
CA TYR A 297 -11.52 19.27 -37.49
C TYR A 297 -10.50 20.20 -38.17
N GLY A 298 -9.53 20.74 -37.44
CA GLY A 298 -8.53 21.68 -37.95
C GLY A 298 -7.36 21.00 -38.69
N GLU A 299 -6.62 21.78 -39.47
CA GLU A 299 -5.47 21.29 -40.25
C GLU A 299 -4.31 20.82 -39.34
N GLN A 300 -3.72 19.67 -39.67
CA GLN A 300 -2.75 18.93 -38.85
C GLN A 300 -1.45 19.70 -38.51
N GLU A 301 -1.09 20.72 -39.29
CA GLU A 301 0.21 21.41 -39.14
C GLU A 301 0.32 22.29 -37.87
N LYS A 302 -0.79 22.75 -37.27
CA LYS A 302 -0.76 23.65 -36.09
C LYS A 302 -0.94 22.95 -34.74
N TRP A 303 -0.94 21.62 -34.72
CA TRP A 303 -1.11 20.85 -33.49
C TRP A 303 0.01 21.07 -32.48
N GLN A 304 1.24 21.24 -32.97
CA GLN A 304 2.43 21.45 -32.13
C GLN A 304 2.46 22.84 -31.49
N GLU A 305 1.75 23.82 -32.05
CA GLU A 305 1.72 25.21 -31.55
C GLU A 305 0.70 25.41 -30.41
N THR A 306 -0.28 24.50 -30.26
CA THR A 306 -1.45 24.71 -29.38
C THR A 306 -1.39 23.88 -28.09
N ILE A 307 -0.57 22.83 -28.03
CA ILE A 307 -0.65 21.79 -26.99
C ILE A 307 0.74 21.44 -26.45
N SER A 308 0.91 21.49 -25.13
CA SER A 308 2.20 21.29 -24.45
C SER A 308 2.37 19.94 -23.73
N ILE A 309 1.56 18.91 -24.05
CA ILE A 309 1.45 17.66 -23.27
C ILE A 309 2.14 16.39 -23.81
#